data_AF-B8L4L2-F1
#
_entry.id   AF-B8L4L2-F1
#
_cell.length_a   1.000
_cell.length_b   1.000
_cell.length_c   1.000
_cell.angle_alpha   90.00
_cell.angle_beta   90.00
_cell.angle_gamma   90.00
#
_symmetry.space_group_name_H-M   'P 1'
#
loop_
_entity.id
_entity.type
_entity.pdbx_description
1 polymer ?
#
loop_
_entity_poly.entity_id
_entity_poly.type
_entity_poly.pdbx_seq_one_letter_code
_entity_poly.pdbx_strand_id
1 'polypeptide(L)'
;MTHRLLLPITAAALVLLLVATAVAAHDYDTDHVPALRCESQFNKTQQCAIEGPMRLARQLSVTRCVENQNWGQRRRMLWVTDGCRAEFVADEYGRWPGRGRDRDDEGERLVCESYEKKDKECRIRVRHEVRLVKQKSVTTCVEDRNWGWDRRGIWVSDGCRAEFRVY
;
A
#
# COMPACT_ATOMS: atom_id res chain seq x y z
N MET A 1 -44.33 80.29 -2.22
CA MET A 1 -43.65 80.11 -0.93
C MET A 1 -44.58 79.35 0.00
N THR A 2 -44.30 78.07 0.27
CA THR A 2 -44.63 77.33 1.52
C THR A 2 -44.29 75.85 1.33
N HIS A 3 -43.22 75.39 1.97
CA HIS A 3 -42.93 73.96 2.17
C HIS A 3 -43.89 73.36 3.20
N ARG A 4 -44.36 72.14 2.96
CA ARG A 4 -44.70 71.20 4.03
C ARG A 4 -44.18 69.81 3.67
N LEU A 5 -43.12 69.42 4.39
CA LEU A 5 -42.61 68.07 4.51
C LEU A 5 -43.67 67.22 5.23
N LEU A 6 -43.95 66.03 4.71
CA LEU A 6 -44.56 64.93 5.47
C LEU A 6 -43.76 63.66 5.18
N LEU A 7 -43.36 63.03 6.28
CA LEU A 7 -42.34 62.00 6.46
C LEU A 7 -42.66 60.69 5.72
N PRO A 8 -41.64 59.92 5.26
CA PRO A 8 -41.86 58.56 4.78
C PRO A 8 -42.11 57.63 5.96
N ILE A 9 -43.31 57.05 6.00
CA ILE A 9 -43.72 56.03 6.96
C ILE A 9 -42.86 54.78 6.72
N THR A 10 -42.07 54.42 7.73
CA THR A 10 -41.36 53.15 7.87
C THR A 10 -42.35 52.00 7.93
N ALA A 11 -42.26 51.00 7.04
CA ALA A 11 -42.85 49.69 7.32
C ALA A 11 -42.22 48.56 6.49
N ALA A 12 -41.47 47.72 7.19
CA ALA A 12 -41.30 46.28 6.98
C ALA A 12 -40.67 45.81 5.65
N ALA A 13 -39.33 45.82 5.61
CA ALA A 13 -38.59 44.87 4.79
C ALA A 13 -38.74 43.45 5.40
N LEU A 14 -39.69 42.66 4.89
CA LEU A 14 -39.76 41.21 5.18
C LEU A 14 -38.82 40.48 4.21
N VAL A 15 -37.53 40.42 4.53
CA VAL A 15 -36.56 39.62 3.78
C VAL A 15 -36.71 38.16 4.23
N LEU A 16 -37.48 37.36 3.48
CA LEU A 16 -37.42 35.90 3.61
C LEU A 16 -36.05 35.42 3.14
N LEU A 17 -35.16 35.13 4.09
CA LEU A 17 -33.93 34.38 3.84
C LEU A 17 -34.29 32.91 3.59
N LEU A 18 -34.52 32.57 2.31
CA LEU A 18 -34.41 31.19 1.85
C LEU A 18 -32.95 30.79 1.96
N VAL A 19 -32.58 30.20 3.09
CA VAL A 19 -31.29 29.52 3.24
C VAL A 19 -31.38 28.26 2.37
N ALA A 20 -30.99 28.38 1.11
CA ALA A 20 -30.76 27.23 0.25
C ALA A 20 -29.55 26.48 0.80
N THR A 21 -29.77 25.43 1.58
CA THR A 21 -28.72 24.49 1.94
C THR A 21 -28.32 23.77 0.66
N ALA A 22 -27.22 24.19 0.04
CA ALA A 22 -26.55 23.37 -0.95
C ALA A 22 -26.04 22.12 -0.22
N VAL A 23 -26.75 21.00 -0.38
CA VAL A 23 -26.24 19.69 0.03
C VAL A 23 -25.12 19.39 -0.96
N ALA A 24 -23.87 19.50 -0.52
CA ALA A 24 -22.75 19.02 -1.30
C ALA A 24 -22.92 17.50 -1.45
N ALA A 25 -23.09 17.03 -2.69
CA ALA A 25 -22.97 15.61 -2.99
C ALA A 25 -21.50 15.25 -2.76
N HIS A 26 -21.22 14.51 -1.69
CA HIS A 26 -19.95 13.82 -1.56
C HIS A 26 -19.95 12.71 -2.62
N ASP A 27 -19.13 12.91 -3.64
CA ASP A 27 -18.82 11.88 -4.64
C ASP A 27 -18.32 10.65 -3.89
N TYR A 28 -19.12 9.58 -3.88
CA TYR A 28 -18.66 8.28 -3.41
C TYR A 28 -17.61 7.84 -4.43
N ASP A 29 -16.34 8.09 -4.12
CA ASP A 29 -15.18 7.59 -4.85
C ASP A 29 -15.34 6.07 -4.99
N THR A 30 -15.83 5.66 -6.16
CA THR A 30 -15.99 4.26 -6.54
C THR A 30 -14.58 3.69 -6.50
N ASP A 31 -14.32 2.68 -5.66
CA ASP A 31 -13.03 1.98 -5.51
C ASP A 31 -12.33 1.72 -6.86
N HIS A 32 -11.63 2.72 -7.40
CA HIS A 32 -10.95 2.59 -8.68
C HIS A 32 -9.62 1.93 -8.38
N VAL A 33 -9.54 0.62 -8.61
CA VAL A 33 -8.28 -0.11 -8.51
C VAL A 33 -7.27 0.53 -9.47
N PRO A 34 -6.18 1.16 -8.98
CA PRO A 34 -5.26 1.87 -9.84
C PRO A 34 -4.62 0.94 -10.87
N ALA A 35 -4.64 1.35 -12.14
CA ALA A 35 -4.01 0.61 -13.21
C ALA A 35 -2.51 0.92 -13.32
N LEU A 36 -1.69 -0.12 -13.38
CA LEU A 36 -0.28 -0.06 -13.74
C LEU A 36 -0.13 -0.20 -15.26
N ARG A 37 0.41 0.81 -15.91
CA ARG A 37 0.78 0.77 -17.33
C ARG A 37 2.18 0.17 -17.50
N CYS A 38 2.30 -0.89 -18.30
CA CYS A 38 3.58 -1.52 -18.63
C CYS A 38 3.65 -1.85 -20.13
N GLU A 39 4.74 -1.44 -20.79
CA GLU A 39 4.79 -1.41 -22.26
C GLU A 39 6.12 -1.89 -22.82
N SER A 40 6.07 -2.86 -23.73
CA SER A 40 7.19 -3.22 -24.58
C SER A 40 7.28 -2.23 -25.74
N GLN A 41 8.22 -1.29 -25.63
CA GLN A 41 8.54 -0.34 -26.70
C GLN A 41 9.72 -0.87 -27.53
N PHE A 42 9.64 -0.71 -28.85
CA PHE A 42 10.68 -1.16 -29.79
C PHE A 42 11.07 -2.63 -29.61
N ASN A 43 10.09 -3.49 -29.29
CA ASN A 43 10.27 -4.93 -29.03
C ASN A 43 11.25 -5.27 -27.90
N LYS A 44 11.53 -4.34 -26.99
CA LYS A 44 12.34 -4.61 -25.80
C LYS A 44 11.45 -5.17 -24.70
N THR A 45 11.95 -6.15 -23.97
CA THR A 45 11.30 -6.61 -22.74
C THR A 45 11.32 -5.49 -21.71
N GLN A 46 10.15 -5.13 -21.21
CA GLN A 46 10.00 -4.18 -20.11
C GLN A 46 9.63 -4.95 -18.84
N GLN A 47 10.19 -4.51 -17.70
CA GLN A 47 9.83 -5.04 -16.38
C GLN A 47 9.26 -3.90 -15.52
N CYS A 48 8.16 -4.18 -14.84
CA CYS A 48 7.46 -3.25 -13.96
C CYS A 48 7.29 -3.91 -12.58
N ALA A 49 7.68 -3.20 -11.53
CA ALA A 49 7.54 -3.70 -10.16
C ALA A 49 6.04 -3.77 -9.77
N ILE A 50 5.66 -4.87 -9.09
CA ILE A 50 4.29 -5.14 -8.67
C ILE A 50 4.30 -5.64 -7.22
N GLU A 51 3.24 -5.40 -6.45
CA GLU A 51 3.13 -5.84 -5.05
C GLU A 51 2.30 -7.10 -4.86
N GLY A 52 1.39 -7.36 -5.80
CA GLY A 52 0.52 -8.53 -5.80
C GLY A 52 0.31 -9.08 -7.21
N PRO A 53 -0.46 -10.17 -7.33
CA PRO A 53 -0.89 -10.68 -8.63
C PRO A 53 -1.60 -9.59 -9.43
N MET A 54 -1.21 -9.46 -10.68
CA MET A 54 -1.82 -8.54 -11.63
C MET A 54 -2.60 -9.33 -12.67
N ARG A 55 -3.68 -8.73 -13.15
CA ARG A 55 -4.41 -9.19 -14.33
C ARG A 55 -4.42 -8.13 -15.42
N LEU A 56 -4.51 -8.58 -16.66
CA LEU A 56 -4.68 -7.69 -17.81
C LEU A 56 -6.02 -6.95 -17.68
N ALA A 57 -5.97 -5.62 -17.58
CA ALA A 57 -7.16 -4.78 -17.46
C ALA A 57 -7.56 -4.20 -18.81
N ARG A 58 -6.58 -3.71 -19.57
CA ARG A 58 -6.82 -3.07 -20.87
C ARG A 58 -5.61 -3.26 -21.78
N GLN A 59 -5.87 -3.71 -23.00
CA GLN A 59 -4.85 -3.77 -24.04
C GLN A 59 -4.69 -2.41 -24.74
N LEU A 60 -3.44 -1.99 -24.93
CA LEU A 60 -3.07 -0.73 -25.59
C LEU A 60 -2.35 -0.96 -26.94
N SER A 61 -1.76 -2.14 -27.14
CA SER A 61 -1.12 -2.54 -28.39
C SER A 61 -2.07 -3.22 -29.37
N VAL A 62 -1.73 -3.17 -30.67
CA VAL A 62 -2.36 -4.01 -31.70
C VAL A 62 -1.96 -5.48 -31.52
N THR A 63 -0.68 -5.74 -31.22
CA THR A 63 -0.22 -7.06 -30.78
C THR A 63 -0.99 -7.46 -29.53
N ARG A 64 -1.60 -8.66 -29.55
CA ARG A 64 -2.35 -9.17 -28.41
C ARG A 64 -1.41 -9.45 -27.24
N CYS A 65 -1.79 -9.03 -26.04
CA CYS A 65 -1.09 -9.40 -24.82
C CYS A 65 -1.63 -10.75 -24.32
N VAL A 66 -0.86 -11.82 -24.52
CA VAL A 66 -1.22 -13.19 -24.10
C VAL A 66 -0.32 -13.63 -22.96
N GLU A 67 -0.95 -14.05 -21.86
CA GLU A 67 -0.23 -14.47 -20.65
C GLU A 67 0.66 -15.67 -20.95
N ASN A 68 1.84 -15.70 -20.36
CA ASN A 68 2.89 -16.69 -20.58
C ASN A 68 3.44 -16.75 -22.02
N GLN A 69 3.02 -15.86 -22.91
CA GLN A 69 3.60 -15.71 -24.24
C GLN A 69 4.40 -14.42 -24.33
N ASN A 70 3.74 -13.27 -24.22
CA ASN A 70 4.38 -11.96 -24.36
C ASN A 70 4.09 -11.00 -23.19
N TRP A 71 3.43 -11.51 -22.15
CA TRP A 71 3.49 -10.93 -20.82
C TRP A 71 3.39 -12.01 -19.75
N GLY A 72 3.80 -11.67 -18.53
CA GLY A 72 3.61 -12.52 -17.37
C GLY A 72 4.14 -11.86 -16.11
N GLN A 73 4.14 -12.61 -15.01
CA GLN A 73 4.57 -12.09 -13.71
C GLN A 73 5.35 -13.14 -12.92
N ARG A 74 6.44 -12.71 -12.28
CA ARG A 74 7.27 -13.57 -11.42
C ARG A 74 8.00 -12.72 -10.38
N ARG A 75 8.08 -13.20 -9.14
CA ARG A 75 8.89 -12.58 -8.06
C ARG A 75 8.67 -11.06 -7.94
N ARG A 76 7.41 -10.63 -7.93
CA ARG A 76 7.02 -9.21 -7.80
C ARG A 76 7.46 -8.32 -8.97
N MET A 77 7.69 -8.93 -10.14
CA MET A 77 7.93 -8.24 -11.40
C MET A 77 6.92 -8.71 -12.43
N LEU A 78 6.24 -7.78 -13.08
CA LEU A 78 5.48 -7.99 -14.30
C LEU A 78 6.40 -7.71 -15.48
N TRP A 79 6.41 -8.57 -16.48
CA TRP A 79 7.15 -8.37 -17.71
C TRP A 79 6.20 -8.35 -18.90
N VAL A 80 6.53 -7.52 -19.89
CA VAL A 80 5.89 -7.47 -21.20
C VAL A 80 6.97 -7.45 -22.27
N THR A 81 6.76 -8.12 -23.39
CA THR A 81 7.72 -8.23 -24.49
C THR A 81 7.00 -8.28 -25.83
N ASP A 82 7.74 -8.32 -26.92
CA ASP A 82 7.23 -8.53 -28.30
C ASP A 82 6.12 -7.55 -28.70
N GLY A 83 6.23 -6.31 -28.22
CA GLY A 83 5.29 -5.24 -28.54
C GLY A 83 3.98 -5.28 -27.76
N CYS A 84 3.83 -6.15 -26.75
CA CYS A 84 2.71 -6.10 -25.81
C CYS A 84 2.77 -4.81 -24.98
N ARG A 85 1.66 -4.05 -25.01
CA ARG A 85 1.46 -2.82 -24.23
C ARG A 85 0.08 -2.85 -23.62
N ALA A 86 0.01 -2.68 -22.31
CA ALA A 86 -1.23 -2.84 -21.58
C ALA A 86 -1.24 -2.09 -20.24
N GLU A 87 -2.45 -1.92 -19.73
CA GLU A 87 -2.74 -1.58 -18.35
C GLU A 87 -3.13 -2.86 -17.60
N PHE A 88 -2.59 -2.98 -16.39
CA PHE A 88 -2.80 -4.10 -15.49
C PHE A 88 -3.36 -3.59 -14.18
N VAL A 89 -4.26 -4.34 -13.56
CA VAL A 89 -4.77 -4.01 -12.22
C VAL A 89 -4.42 -5.14 -11.27
N ALA A 90 -4.19 -4.80 -10.00
CA ALA A 90 -4.00 -5.79 -8.97
C ALA A 90 -5.31 -6.55 -8.76
N ASP A 91 -5.22 -7.86 -8.56
CA ASP A 91 -6.34 -8.60 -8.00
C ASP A 91 -6.58 -8.08 -6.57
N GLU A 92 -7.84 -7.96 -6.17
CA GLU A 92 -8.36 -7.22 -5.01
C GLU A 92 -7.69 -7.55 -3.65
N TYR A 93 -6.94 -8.66 -3.58
CA TYR A 93 -6.09 -9.01 -2.45
C TYR A 93 -4.77 -8.20 -2.34
N GLY A 94 -4.48 -7.32 -3.31
CA GLY A 94 -3.29 -6.47 -3.35
C GLY A 94 -3.63 -4.98 -3.33
N ARG A 95 -4.12 -4.48 -2.20
CA ARG A 95 -4.38 -3.06 -1.95
C ARG A 95 -3.07 -2.24 -2.05
N TRP A 96 -2.85 -1.60 -3.19
CA TRP A 96 -1.92 -0.47 -3.35
C TRP A 96 -2.59 0.83 -2.86
N PRO A 97 -1.83 1.76 -2.23
CA PRO A 97 -1.12 2.78 -3.00
C PRO A 97 0.30 3.07 -2.46
N GLY A 98 1.29 3.23 -3.34
CA GLY A 98 2.56 3.85 -2.93
C GLY A 98 3.77 3.52 -3.79
N ARG A 99 4.20 4.49 -4.60
CA ARG A 99 5.41 4.46 -5.41
C ARG A 99 6.66 3.87 -4.70
N GLY A 100 7.25 2.85 -5.33
CA GLY A 100 8.68 2.72 -5.68
C GLY A 100 9.78 3.08 -4.67
N ARG A 101 10.64 2.07 -4.40
CA ARG A 101 11.84 2.07 -3.53
C ARG A 101 11.40 2.14 -2.06
N ASP A 102 11.53 1.11 -1.23
CA ASP A 102 12.76 0.81 -0.49
C ASP A 102 12.57 -0.54 0.26
N ARG A 103 12.76 -1.69 -0.40
CA ARG A 103 12.71 -2.98 0.34
C ARG A 103 13.87 -3.16 1.31
N ASP A 104 14.92 -2.36 1.18
CA ASP A 104 16.09 -2.42 2.04
C ASP A 104 15.92 -1.54 3.31
N ASP A 105 15.01 -0.55 3.31
CA ASP A 105 14.79 0.34 4.47
C ASP A 105 13.49 0.05 5.25
N GLU A 106 12.54 -0.72 4.71
CA GLU A 106 11.30 -1.03 5.44
C GLU A 106 11.44 -2.25 6.38
N GLY A 107 12.42 -3.11 6.10
CA GLY A 107 12.72 -4.33 6.84
C GLY A 107 11.63 -5.41 6.76
N GLU A 108 12.02 -6.67 6.58
CA GLU A 108 11.13 -7.84 6.57
C GLU A 108 10.69 -8.19 8.00
N ARG A 109 9.38 -8.33 8.22
CA ARG A 109 8.83 -8.75 9.51
C ARG A 109 8.64 -10.25 9.58
N LEU A 110 9.08 -10.87 10.68
CA LEU A 110 8.80 -12.28 10.98
C LEU A 110 8.48 -12.50 12.45
N VAL A 111 7.78 -13.59 12.73
CA VAL A 111 7.49 -14.06 14.08
C VAL A 111 8.43 -15.22 14.42
N CYS A 112 9.17 -15.10 15.52
CA CYS A 112 10.03 -16.17 16.03
C CYS A 112 9.68 -16.48 17.49
N GLU A 113 9.46 -17.76 17.77
CA GLU A 113 8.79 -18.18 19.02
C GLU A 113 9.45 -19.41 19.64
N SER A 114 9.94 -19.24 20.88
CA SER A 114 10.31 -20.33 21.77
C SER A 114 9.06 -20.81 22.52
N TYR A 115 8.66 -22.04 22.24
CA TYR A 115 7.64 -22.76 22.99
C TYR A 115 8.29 -23.80 23.90
N GLU A 116 7.66 -24.10 25.04
CA GLU A 116 8.12 -25.14 25.99
C GLU A 116 9.57 -24.99 26.45
N LYS A 117 10.11 -23.77 26.48
CA LYS A 117 11.52 -23.46 26.80
C LYS A 117 12.54 -24.12 25.85
N LYS A 118 12.13 -24.49 24.63
CA LYS A 118 13.05 -24.97 23.59
C LYS A 118 13.60 -23.80 22.80
N ASP A 119 14.89 -23.83 22.53
CA ASP A 119 15.53 -22.86 21.66
C ASP A 119 14.97 -22.98 20.24
N LYS A 120 14.76 -21.83 19.60
CA LYS A 120 14.25 -21.75 18.24
C LYS A 120 15.12 -20.82 17.41
N GLU A 121 15.52 -21.31 16.25
CA GLU A 121 16.18 -20.52 15.22
C GLU A 121 15.23 -20.26 14.05
N CYS A 122 15.08 -19.00 13.66
CA CYS A 122 14.31 -18.54 12.52
C CYS A 122 15.27 -18.04 11.45
N ARG A 123 15.49 -18.88 10.43
CA ARG A 123 16.44 -18.62 9.36
C ARG A 123 15.94 -17.49 8.46
N ILE A 124 16.70 -16.41 8.43
CA ILE A 124 16.49 -15.26 7.55
C ILE A 124 17.84 -14.58 7.33
N ARG A 125 18.09 -14.11 6.11
CA ARG A 125 19.33 -13.43 5.80
C ARG A 125 19.27 -11.99 6.32
N VAL A 126 19.96 -11.72 7.43
CA VAL A 126 20.10 -10.36 7.97
C VAL A 126 21.19 -9.61 7.20
N ARG A 127 20.90 -8.38 6.76
CA ARG A 127 21.86 -7.53 6.06
C ARG A 127 22.51 -6.54 7.00
N HIS A 128 21.70 -5.85 7.79
CA HIS A 128 22.10 -4.73 8.63
C HIS A 128 21.81 -5.00 10.10
N GLU A 129 20.54 -5.19 10.45
CA GLU A 129 20.10 -5.22 11.85
C GLU A 129 18.76 -5.93 12.04
N VAL A 130 18.47 -6.32 13.28
CA VAL A 130 17.17 -6.85 13.68
C VAL A 130 16.64 -6.05 14.85
N ARG A 131 15.36 -5.68 14.80
CA ARG A 131 14.67 -5.00 15.89
C ARG A 131 13.50 -5.83 16.39
N LEU A 132 13.34 -5.93 17.71
CA LEU A 132 12.13 -6.47 18.32
C LEU A 132 11.00 -5.45 18.14
N VAL A 133 9.93 -5.85 17.44
CA VAL A 133 8.78 -4.98 17.13
C VAL A 133 7.65 -5.20 18.13
N LYS A 134 7.38 -6.45 18.49
CA LYS A 134 6.26 -6.79 19.36
C LYS A 134 6.56 -8.01 20.21
N GLN A 135 6.48 -7.87 21.52
CA GLN A 135 6.52 -9.01 22.42
C GLN A 135 5.16 -9.76 22.39
N LYS A 136 5.22 -11.09 22.25
CA LYS A 136 4.07 -11.99 22.25
C LYS A 136 4.03 -12.91 23.47
N SER A 137 5.16 -13.12 24.14
CA SER A 137 5.26 -13.90 25.37
C SER A 137 4.99 -13.05 26.63
N VAL A 138 4.55 -13.72 27.70
CA VAL A 138 4.57 -13.15 29.06
C VAL A 138 6.02 -12.99 29.53
N THR A 139 6.89 -13.96 29.23
CA THR A 139 8.33 -13.83 29.43
C THR A 139 8.87 -12.66 28.62
N THR A 140 9.58 -11.74 29.29
CA THR A 140 10.21 -10.60 28.63
C THR A 140 11.35 -11.04 27.71
N CYS A 141 11.31 -10.59 26.46
CA CYS A 141 12.38 -10.78 25.49
C CYS A 141 13.45 -9.69 25.67
N VAL A 142 14.67 -10.09 26.00
CA VAL A 142 15.83 -9.22 26.20
C VAL A 142 16.96 -9.69 25.30
N GLU A 143 17.48 -8.76 24.49
CA GLU A 143 18.56 -9.02 23.54
C GLU A 143 19.81 -9.52 24.30
N ASP A 144 20.56 -10.43 23.69
CA ASP A 144 21.72 -11.12 24.26
C ASP A 144 21.43 -11.98 25.50
N ARG A 145 20.17 -12.06 25.95
CA ARG A 145 19.76 -12.90 27.08
C ARG A 145 18.92 -14.09 26.63
N ASN A 146 17.79 -13.83 25.98
CA ASN A 146 16.87 -14.86 25.54
C ASN A 146 16.33 -14.65 24.12
N TRP A 147 16.94 -13.72 23.40
CA TRP A 147 16.92 -13.66 21.95
C TRP A 147 18.17 -12.93 21.45
N GLY A 148 18.48 -13.12 20.18
CA GLY A 148 19.53 -12.42 19.47
C GLY A 148 19.52 -12.78 17.99
N TRP A 149 20.52 -12.33 17.25
CA TRP A 149 20.59 -12.56 15.82
C TRP A 149 22.02 -12.56 15.30
N ASP A 150 22.21 -13.18 14.14
CA ASP A 150 23.44 -13.14 13.36
C ASP A 150 23.11 -13.05 11.86
N ARG A 151 24.11 -13.25 10.99
CA ARG A 151 23.91 -13.21 9.53
C ARG A 151 23.02 -14.34 8.99
N ARG A 152 22.79 -15.40 9.77
CA ARG A 152 22.02 -16.60 9.40
C ARG A 152 20.58 -16.52 9.88
N GLY A 153 20.30 -15.77 10.94
CA GLY A 153 18.94 -15.47 11.37
C GLY A 153 18.82 -15.04 12.82
N ILE A 154 17.62 -15.19 13.35
CA ILE A 154 17.25 -14.83 14.72
C ILE A 154 17.16 -16.11 15.55
N TRP A 155 17.65 -16.08 16.78
CA TRP A 155 17.40 -17.13 17.77
C TRP A 155 16.58 -16.57 18.94
N VAL A 156 15.72 -17.40 19.51
CA VAL A 156 14.93 -17.11 20.72
C VAL A 156 14.99 -18.31 21.67
N SER A 157 15.10 -18.08 22.97
CA SER A 157 15.18 -19.11 24.01
C SER A 157 14.25 -18.79 25.18
N ASP A 158 14.18 -19.70 26.15
CA ASP A 158 13.55 -19.48 27.47
C ASP A 158 12.09 -18.98 27.42
N GLY A 159 11.35 -19.35 26.37
CA GLY A 159 9.97 -18.94 26.19
C GLY A 159 9.78 -17.52 25.67
N CYS A 160 10.83 -16.84 25.18
CA CYS A 160 10.70 -15.60 24.43
C CYS A 160 9.96 -15.85 23.10
N ARG A 161 8.91 -15.06 22.85
CA ARG A 161 8.12 -15.08 21.62
C ARG A 161 7.87 -13.65 21.20
N ALA A 162 8.27 -13.30 19.97
CA ALA A 162 8.13 -11.93 19.49
C ALA A 162 8.02 -11.86 17.96
N GLU A 163 7.53 -10.72 17.50
CA GLU A 163 7.66 -10.24 16.12
C GLU A 163 8.93 -9.39 16.02
N PHE A 164 9.72 -9.65 14.99
CA PHE A 164 10.97 -8.98 14.70
C PHE A 164 10.90 -8.35 13.32
N ARG A 165 11.62 -7.25 13.12
CA ARG A 165 11.87 -6.65 11.80
C ARG A 165 13.36 -6.75 11.49
N VAL A 166 13.65 -7.24 10.29
CA VAL A 166 15.00 -7.54 9.79
C VAL A 166 15.31 -6.64 8.62
N TYR A 167 16.42 -5.92 8.69
CA TYR A 167 16.92 -5.04 7.63
C TYR A 167 18.09 -5.70 6.90
#